data_AF-A0A9X1PJ41-F1
#
_entry.id   AF-A0A9X1PJ41-F1
#
_cell.length_a   1.000
_cell.length_b   1.000
_cell.length_c   1.000
_cell.angle_alpha   90.00
_cell.angle_beta   90.00
_cell.angle_gamma   90.00
#
_symmetry.space_group_name_H-M   'P 1'
#
loop_
_entity.id
_entity.type
_entity.pdbx_description
1 polymer ?
#
loop_
_entity_poly.entity_id
_entity_poly.type
_entity_poly.pdbx_seq_one_letter_code
_entity_poly.pdbx_strand_id
1 'polypeptide(L)'
;MIPPEIQRLFDFINYLDRNKTEFLGYIPICNELIELDHQRSVLSPEKNYMEKLLYDDIQNQIEIKMLPITDNIYKPVTNRLRELGIWSGDYTYSSIWNNSISSIYRFHKEFKGDDVDQVLEYKRKYIAFRSDTNTNFLCLGLILNGLDDILKELFNFFTDTDFDEFEDFAAKRIYANTTREALDLAVENVGKNIIFSLASDATVSGSSETQRRSNTNSLANEKTANNSDSTKNLNAMKEKKDVFVTYAWDNQEHKNFVYEFVNHLRSNGFDAEMDTYKSQQEASADFMKMMHQAMTDYKKVIVVLSEKYKEKAESFEGGVGTEYGLIIKDIRENVNKYILVSADGHGNDVTPMEFRYREIIDISRPYKPEMMNRLYGKLSDQATIEFHPVGLEKPELTVVRPSLIQNDKILINDISLRSGGAQLFEGQYRTIEYGVRASIKNQSNNSLQDIVIEIEMPSWLCNGHGIGSIDYRNDDNYREEKGRSVFTFQMPKVAINQTVSSKWVNIEVWNNIIDEVYSQNLVVRVFTDTTTTEREFPIKDFLIDSNGKALTLKSFRTKNDQYRQE
;
A
#
# COMPACT_ATOMS: atom_id res chain seq x y z
N MET A 1 -13.27 -26.00 5.68
CA MET A 1 -14.07 -25.29 6.71
C MET A 1 -13.86 -23.82 6.48
N ILE A 2 -14.94 -23.14 6.13
CA ILE A 2 -14.90 -21.74 5.71
C ILE A 2 -14.52 -20.85 6.90
N PRO A 3 -13.50 -19.97 6.77
CA PRO A 3 -13.09 -19.06 7.82
C PRO A 3 -14.22 -18.15 8.31
N PRO A 4 -14.22 -17.74 9.58
CA PRO A 4 -15.23 -16.83 10.13
C PRO A 4 -15.37 -15.53 9.34
N GLU A 5 -14.27 -14.97 8.80
CA GLU A 5 -14.29 -13.74 7.98
C GLU A 5 -15.11 -13.92 6.71
N ILE A 6 -14.94 -15.07 6.04
CA ILE A 6 -15.68 -15.39 4.80
C ILE A 6 -17.13 -15.72 5.13
N GLN A 7 -17.38 -16.40 6.26
CA GLN A 7 -18.75 -16.64 6.72
C GLN A 7 -19.51 -15.33 6.98
N ARG A 8 -18.84 -14.28 7.48
CA ARG A 8 -19.45 -12.95 7.66
C ARG A 8 -19.83 -12.32 6.31
N LEU A 9 -18.98 -12.44 5.29
CA LEU A 9 -19.32 -12.02 3.91
C LEU A 9 -20.55 -12.78 3.39
N PHE A 10 -20.63 -14.09 3.63
CA PHE A 10 -21.78 -14.91 3.24
C PHE A 10 -23.06 -14.52 3.96
N ASP A 11 -22.98 -14.23 5.26
CA ASP A 11 -24.11 -13.75 6.05
C ASP A 11 -24.61 -12.38 5.54
N PHE A 12 -23.69 -11.54 5.05
CA PHE A 12 -24.03 -10.27 4.42
C PHE A 12 -24.68 -10.46 3.04
N ILE A 13 -24.18 -11.37 2.20
CA ILE A 13 -24.81 -11.71 0.92
C ILE A 13 -26.22 -12.24 1.12
N ASN A 14 -26.44 -13.11 2.12
CA ASN A 14 -27.79 -13.57 2.48
C ASN A 14 -28.70 -12.42 2.90
N TYR A 15 -28.17 -11.42 3.60
CA TYR A 15 -28.94 -10.22 3.94
C TYR A 15 -29.36 -9.45 2.69
N LEU A 16 -28.45 -9.25 1.73
CA LEU A 16 -28.78 -8.58 0.46
C LEU A 16 -29.83 -9.36 -0.34
N ASP A 17 -29.65 -10.67 -0.46
CA ASP A 17 -30.58 -11.55 -1.19
C ASP A 17 -32.00 -11.54 -0.58
N ARG A 18 -32.10 -11.59 0.75
CA ARG A 18 -33.39 -11.54 1.47
C ARG A 18 -34.14 -10.22 1.27
N ASN A 19 -33.42 -9.10 1.22
CA ASN A 19 -34.02 -7.77 1.07
C ASN A 19 -34.11 -7.33 -0.40
N LYS A 20 -33.64 -8.14 -1.34
CA LYS A 20 -33.56 -7.80 -2.77
C LYS A 20 -34.89 -7.29 -3.33
N THR A 21 -35.98 -8.01 -3.09
CA THR A 21 -37.33 -7.65 -3.59
C THR A 21 -37.80 -6.30 -3.07
N GLU A 22 -37.51 -5.99 -1.80
CA GLU A 22 -37.83 -4.70 -1.20
C GLU A 22 -36.99 -3.57 -1.83
N PHE A 23 -35.68 -3.81 -2.01
CA PHE A 23 -34.78 -2.85 -2.64
C PHE A 23 -35.17 -2.52 -4.09
N LEU A 24 -35.61 -3.52 -4.87
CA LEU A 24 -36.14 -3.29 -6.22
C LEU A 24 -37.31 -2.31 -6.24
N GLY A 25 -38.12 -2.25 -5.17
CA GLY A 25 -39.22 -1.30 -5.02
C GLY A 25 -38.79 0.17 -4.97
N TYR A 26 -37.52 0.46 -4.67
CA TYR A 26 -36.98 1.82 -4.61
C TYR A 26 -36.35 2.31 -5.93
N ILE A 27 -36.15 1.42 -6.91
CA ILE A 27 -35.60 1.79 -8.23
C ILE A 27 -36.42 2.92 -8.90
N PRO A 28 -37.77 2.90 -8.91
CA PRO A 28 -38.54 4.00 -9.48
C PRO A 28 -38.26 5.35 -8.82
N ILE A 29 -38.06 5.37 -7.49
CA ILE A 29 -37.73 6.58 -6.73
C ILE A 29 -36.32 7.07 -7.11
N CYS A 30 -35.35 6.16 -7.26
CA CYS A 30 -34.01 6.51 -7.75
C CYS A 30 -34.06 7.15 -9.15
N ASN A 31 -34.86 6.59 -10.06
CA ASN A 31 -35.02 7.14 -11.41
C ASN A 31 -35.65 8.54 -11.40
N GLU A 32 -36.64 8.78 -10.53
CA GLU A 32 -37.25 10.09 -10.36
C GLU A 32 -36.25 11.11 -9.77
N LEU A 33 -35.45 10.71 -8.80
CA LEU A 33 -34.39 11.54 -8.21
C LEU A 33 -33.33 11.94 -9.25
N ILE A 34 -32.96 11.02 -10.14
CA ILE A 34 -32.06 11.30 -11.27
C ILE A 34 -32.64 12.38 -12.19
N GLU A 35 -33.93 12.26 -12.53
CA GLU A 35 -34.61 13.24 -13.38
C GLU A 35 -34.73 14.60 -12.70
N LEU A 36 -35.07 14.64 -11.41
CA LEU A 36 -35.12 15.88 -10.64
C LEU A 36 -33.74 16.55 -10.54
N ASP A 37 -32.68 15.78 -10.34
CA ASP A 37 -31.32 16.32 -10.31
C ASP A 37 -30.91 16.90 -11.67
N HIS A 38 -31.27 16.22 -12.76
CA HIS A 38 -31.07 16.74 -14.11
C HIS A 38 -31.83 18.06 -14.33
N GLN A 39 -33.12 18.12 -13.98
CA GLN A 39 -33.93 19.35 -14.06
C GLN A 39 -33.35 20.48 -13.20
N ARG A 40 -32.82 20.17 -12.02
CA ARG A 40 -32.13 21.14 -11.14
C ARG A 40 -30.83 21.65 -11.77
N SER A 41 -30.04 20.76 -12.38
CA SER A 41 -28.71 21.06 -12.92
C SER A 41 -28.73 22.05 -14.10
N VAL A 42 -29.82 22.12 -14.85
CA VAL A 42 -29.97 23.01 -16.01
C VAL A 42 -30.40 24.43 -15.64
N LEU A 43 -30.77 24.68 -14.38
CA LEU A 43 -31.19 25.99 -13.88
C LEU A 43 -29.98 26.87 -13.52
N SER A 44 -30.10 28.18 -13.69
CA SER A 44 -29.12 29.18 -13.29
C SER A 44 -29.65 30.04 -12.13
N PRO A 45 -29.70 29.52 -10.89
CA PRO A 45 -30.30 30.19 -9.73
C PRO A 45 -29.67 31.55 -9.40
N GLU A 46 -28.42 31.77 -9.82
CA GLU A 46 -27.68 33.04 -9.61
C GLU A 46 -28.01 34.13 -10.65
N LYS A 47 -28.74 33.79 -11.72
CA LYS A 47 -29.05 34.75 -12.81
C LYS A 47 -30.41 35.41 -12.65
N ASN A 48 -31.42 34.70 -12.16
CA ASN A 48 -32.76 35.26 -11.96
C ASN A 48 -33.51 34.58 -10.81
N TYR A 49 -34.36 35.37 -10.15
CA TYR A 49 -35.08 34.93 -8.95
C TYR A 49 -36.11 33.81 -9.24
N MET A 50 -36.65 33.72 -10.46
CA MET A 50 -37.62 32.69 -10.83
C MET A 50 -36.94 31.30 -10.91
N GLU A 51 -35.76 31.23 -11.53
CA GLU A 51 -34.95 30.02 -11.56
C GLU A 51 -34.39 29.66 -10.18
N LYS A 52 -34.09 30.65 -9.33
CA LYS A 52 -33.73 30.39 -7.91
C LYS A 52 -34.88 29.71 -7.17
N LEU A 53 -36.10 30.24 -7.28
CA LEU A 53 -37.28 29.67 -6.62
C LEU A 53 -37.60 28.27 -7.13
N LEU A 54 -37.47 28.04 -8.44
CA LEU A 54 -37.68 26.71 -9.03
C LEU A 54 -36.58 25.72 -8.61
N TYR A 55 -35.32 26.15 -8.55
CA TYR A 55 -34.20 25.35 -8.04
C TYR A 55 -34.45 24.91 -6.60
N ASP A 56 -34.90 25.84 -5.74
CA ASP A 56 -35.17 25.56 -4.32
C ASP A 56 -36.35 24.58 -4.15
N ASP A 57 -37.38 24.69 -4.98
CA ASP A 57 -38.50 23.74 -4.97
C ASP A 57 -38.06 22.33 -5.38
N ILE A 58 -37.29 22.20 -6.47
CA ILE A 58 -36.76 20.91 -6.92
C ILE A 58 -35.79 20.33 -5.88
N GLN A 59 -34.91 21.15 -5.29
CA GLN A 59 -34.00 20.72 -4.23
C GLN A 59 -34.76 20.14 -3.02
N ASN A 60 -35.85 20.78 -2.61
CA ASN A 60 -36.70 20.29 -1.53
C ASN A 60 -37.38 18.95 -1.89
N GLN A 61 -37.86 18.80 -3.13
CA GLN A 61 -38.41 17.53 -3.62
C GLN A 61 -37.36 16.40 -3.60
N ILE A 62 -36.11 16.69 -4.01
CA ILE A 62 -34.98 15.75 -3.93
C ILE A 62 -34.73 15.34 -2.48
N GLU A 63 -34.63 16.30 -1.55
CA GLU A 63 -34.39 16.03 -0.13
C GLU A 63 -35.46 15.10 0.46
N ILE A 64 -36.74 15.38 0.21
CA ILE A 64 -37.86 14.56 0.69
C ILE A 64 -37.79 13.14 0.11
N LYS A 65 -37.49 13.00 -1.18
CA LYS A 65 -37.44 11.69 -1.87
C LYS A 65 -36.17 10.90 -1.55
N MET A 66 -35.09 11.54 -1.10
CA MET A 66 -33.87 10.87 -0.63
C MET A 66 -34.00 10.24 0.75
N LEU A 67 -34.93 10.72 1.59
CA LEU A 67 -35.19 10.15 2.93
C LEU A 67 -35.45 8.63 2.89
N PRO A 68 -36.41 8.11 2.11
CA PRO A 68 -36.67 6.67 2.07
C PRO A 68 -35.48 5.84 1.57
N ILE A 69 -34.65 6.39 0.67
CA ILE A 69 -33.41 5.74 0.21
C ILE A 69 -32.39 5.68 1.35
N THR A 70 -32.23 6.77 2.08
CA THR A 70 -31.30 6.84 3.20
C THR A 70 -31.71 5.91 4.34
N ASP A 71 -33.01 5.92 4.69
CA ASP A 71 -33.53 5.21 5.86
C ASP A 71 -33.72 3.72 5.64
N ASN A 72 -34.11 3.30 4.43
CA ASN A 72 -34.43 1.90 4.14
C ASN A 72 -33.34 1.17 3.34
N ILE A 73 -32.39 1.88 2.75
CA ILE A 73 -31.27 1.26 1.99
C ILE A 73 -29.94 1.57 2.66
N TYR A 74 -29.53 2.85 2.70
CA TYR A 74 -28.18 3.21 3.15
C TYR A 74 -27.92 2.80 4.60
N LYS A 75 -28.77 3.23 5.54
CA LYS A 75 -28.60 2.94 6.98
C LYS A 75 -28.65 1.43 7.25
N PRO A 76 -29.63 0.64 6.77
CA PRO A 76 -29.67 -0.79 7.04
C PRO A 76 -28.47 -1.55 6.47
N VAL A 77 -28.05 -1.24 5.24
CA VAL A 77 -26.90 -1.88 4.59
C VAL A 77 -25.60 -1.57 5.34
N THR A 78 -25.35 -0.30 5.67
CA THR A 78 -24.13 0.12 6.38
C THR A 78 -24.08 -0.38 7.82
N ASN A 79 -25.21 -0.39 8.52
CA ASN A 79 -25.30 -0.96 9.87
C ASN A 79 -25.02 -2.46 9.83
N ARG A 80 -25.57 -3.20 8.85
CA ARG A 80 -25.34 -4.62 8.73
C ARG A 80 -23.88 -4.97 8.45
N LEU A 81 -23.20 -4.20 7.59
CA LEU A 81 -21.76 -4.35 7.35
C LEU A 81 -20.93 -4.15 8.62
N ARG A 82 -21.33 -3.19 9.47
CA ARG A 82 -20.66 -2.89 10.74
C ARG A 82 -20.92 -3.98 11.79
N GLU A 83 -22.17 -4.44 11.91
CA GLU A 83 -22.55 -5.54 12.81
C GLU A 83 -21.77 -6.82 12.53
N LEU A 84 -21.55 -7.13 11.24
CA LEU A 84 -20.79 -8.29 10.80
C LEU A 84 -19.27 -8.06 10.82
N GLY A 85 -18.79 -6.89 11.27
CA GLY A 85 -17.36 -6.57 11.31
C GLY A 85 -16.67 -6.61 9.95
N ILE A 86 -17.43 -6.46 8.87
CA ILE A 86 -16.88 -6.38 7.50
C ILE A 86 -16.35 -4.96 7.29
N TRP A 87 -17.12 -3.95 7.69
CA TRP A 87 -16.76 -2.54 7.61
C TRP A 87 -16.62 -1.91 8.99
N SER A 88 -15.48 -1.25 9.24
CA SER A 88 -15.15 -0.61 10.51
C SER A 88 -15.82 0.76 10.71
N GLY A 89 -16.52 1.28 9.69
CA GLY A 89 -17.09 2.64 9.72
C GLY A 89 -16.18 3.71 9.13
N ASP A 90 -15.08 3.33 8.47
CA ASP A 90 -14.16 4.27 7.83
C ASP A 90 -14.75 4.90 6.56
N TYR A 91 -14.44 6.17 6.32
CA TYR A 91 -15.00 6.95 5.21
C TYR A 91 -14.53 6.49 3.83
N THR A 92 -13.42 5.74 3.73
CA THR A 92 -12.87 5.24 2.46
C THR A 92 -13.32 3.82 2.14
N TYR A 93 -14.12 3.20 3.01
CA TYR A 93 -14.59 1.80 2.93
C TYR A 93 -13.47 0.76 2.76
N SER A 94 -12.23 1.13 3.05
CA SER A 94 -11.03 0.31 2.83
C SER A 94 -10.95 -0.87 3.78
N SER A 95 -11.64 -0.79 4.92
CA SER A 95 -11.73 -1.91 5.86
C SER A 95 -12.50 -3.11 5.29
N ILE A 96 -13.41 -2.92 4.32
CA ILE A 96 -14.10 -4.04 3.65
C ILE A 96 -13.08 -5.00 3.03
N TRP A 97 -12.08 -4.45 2.36
CA TRP A 97 -10.96 -5.19 1.79
C TRP A 97 -10.02 -5.72 2.89
N ASN A 98 -9.49 -4.80 3.72
CA ASN A 98 -8.43 -5.12 4.67
C ASN A 98 -8.84 -6.16 5.73
N ASN A 99 -10.11 -6.19 6.12
CA ASN A 99 -10.62 -7.11 7.13
C ASN A 99 -10.83 -8.55 6.60
N SER A 100 -10.88 -8.74 5.28
CA SER A 100 -11.28 -10.02 4.67
C SER A 100 -10.18 -10.66 3.82
N ILE A 101 -9.30 -9.86 3.22
CA ILE A 101 -8.36 -10.30 2.17
C ILE A 101 -7.39 -11.39 2.63
N SER A 102 -6.86 -11.29 3.86
CA SER A 102 -5.90 -12.26 4.40
C SER A 102 -6.54 -13.64 4.61
N SER A 103 -7.79 -13.67 5.08
CA SER A 103 -8.55 -14.92 5.26
C SER A 103 -8.96 -15.53 3.92
N ILE A 104 -9.24 -14.72 2.89
CA ILE A 104 -9.50 -15.19 1.53
C ILE A 104 -8.28 -15.90 0.96
N TYR A 105 -7.09 -15.27 1.00
CA TYR A 105 -5.86 -15.91 0.52
C TYR A 105 -5.49 -17.19 1.26
N ARG A 106 -5.80 -17.25 2.57
CA ARG A 106 -5.62 -18.47 3.35
C ARG A 106 -6.60 -19.55 2.92
N PHE A 107 -7.87 -19.19 2.73
CA PHE A 107 -8.91 -20.12 2.31
C PHE A 107 -8.62 -20.73 0.95
N HIS A 108 -8.13 -19.96 -0.03
CA HIS A 108 -7.70 -20.50 -1.33
C HIS A 108 -6.67 -21.62 -1.22
N LYS A 109 -5.83 -21.62 -0.17
CA LYS A 109 -4.80 -22.65 0.06
C LYS A 109 -5.32 -23.85 0.85
N GLU A 110 -6.38 -23.68 1.64
CA GLU A 110 -6.78 -24.62 2.69
C GLU A 110 -8.22 -25.18 2.52
N PHE A 111 -8.94 -24.79 1.46
CA PHE A 111 -10.32 -25.22 1.22
C PHE A 111 -10.44 -26.74 1.03
N LYS A 112 -11.62 -27.28 1.36
CA LYS A 112 -12.00 -28.68 1.10
C LYS A 112 -13.02 -28.74 -0.02
N GLY A 113 -13.12 -29.89 -0.70
CA GLY A 113 -14.10 -30.10 -1.77
C GLY A 113 -15.53 -29.73 -1.38
N ASP A 114 -15.95 -30.11 -0.17
CA ASP A 114 -17.30 -29.81 0.35
C ASP A 114 -17.57 -28.30 0.56
N ASP A 115 -16.51 -27.46 0.68
CA ASP A 115 -16.67 -26.01 0.84
C ASP A 115 -17.03 -25.32 -0.50
N VAL A 116 -16.74 -25.96 -1.65
CA VAL A 116 -16.87 -25.36 -3.00
C VAL A 116 -18.33 -25.07 -3.35
N ASP A 117 -19.23 -26.03 -3.12
CA ASP A 117 -20.65 -25.89 -3.44
C ASP A 117 -21.28 -24.70 -2.69
N GLN A 118 -20.87 -24.52 -1.43
CA GLN A 118 -21.30 -23.40 -0.61
C GLN A 118 -20.80 -22.07 -1.20
N VAL A 119 -19.52 -21.97 -1.55
CA VAL A 119 -18.95 -20.75 -2.16
C VAL A 119 -19.69 -20.38 -3.45
N LEU A 120 -19.95 -21.37 -4.31
CA LEU A 120 -20.67 -21.16 -5.57
C LEU A 120 -22.13 -20.75 -5.36
N GLU A 121 -22.79 -21.23 -4.31
CA GLU A 121 -24.14 -20.77 -3.94
C GLU A 121 -24.15 -19.28 -3.59
N TYR A 122 -23.21 -18.83 -2.77
CA TYR A 122 -23.11 -17.42 -2.37
C TYR A 122 -22.70 -16.52 -3.52
N LYS A 123 -21.82 -17.00 -4.42
CA LYS A 123 -21.52 -16.32 -5.67
C LYS A 123 -22.80 -16.06 -6.46
N ARG A 124 -23.60 -17.10 -6.74
CA ARG A 124 -24.87 -16.96 -7.49
C ARG A 124 -25.83 -15.97 -6.85
N LYS A 125 -25.96 -15.99 -5.51
CA LYS A 125 -26.81 -15.02 -4.78
C LYS A 125 -26.35 -13.57 -4.99
N TYR A 126 -25.04 -13.32 -4.84
CA TYR A 126 -24.50 -11.98 -4.99
C TYR A 126 -24.60 -11.47 -6.44
N ILE A 127 -24.21 -12.30 -7.41
CA ILE A 127 -24.33 -11.97 -8.84
C ILE A 127 -25.79 -11.67 -9.22
N ALA A 128 -26.74 -12.49 -8.76
CA ALA A 128 -28.17 -12.25 -8.99
C ALA A 128 -28.63 -10.93 -8.34
N PHE A 129 -28.20 -10.64 -7.11
CA PHE A 129 -28.50 -9.36 -6.47
C PHE A 129 -27.99 -8.17 -7.29
N ARG A 130 -26.73 -8.19 -7.71
CA ARG A 130 -26.13 -7.09 -8.47
C ARG A 130 -26.76 -6.94 -9.85
N SER A 131 -27.07 -8.05 -10.52
CA SER A 131 -27.69 -8.06 -11.85
C SER A 131 -29.15 -7.61 -11.82
N ASP A 132 -29.93 -8.08 -10.85
CA ASP A 132 -31.36 -7.74 -10.76
C ASP A 132 -31.58 -6.28 -10.34
N THR A 133 -30.73 -5.78 -9.43
CA THR A 133 -30.81 -4.38 -8.99
C THR A 133 -30.22 -3.43 -10.02
N ASN A 134 -29.07 -3.80 -10.62
CA ASN A 134 -28.29 -3.03 -11.59
C ASN A 134 -28.21 -1.52 -11.26
N THR A 135 -28.10 -1.20 -9.98
CA THR A 135 -28.07 0.17 -9.46
C THR A 135 -27.20 0.23 -8.22
N ASN A 136 -26.76 1.44 -7.89
CA ASN A 136 -26.12 1.75 -6.62
C ASN A 136 -27.07 2.47 -5.65
N PHE A 137 -28.36 2.58 -6.01
CA PHE A 137 -29.38 3.28 -5.23
C PHE A 137 -28.99 4.74 -4.88
N LEU A 138 -28.12 5.35 -5.67
CA LEU A 138 -27.54 6.70 -5.48
C LEU A 138 -26.68 6.89 -4.23
N CYS A 139 -26.56 5.89 -3.35
CA CYS A 139 -25.90 6.02 -2.05
C CYS A 139 -24.93 4.88 -1.70
N LEU A 140 -24.97 3.76 -2.42
CA LEU A 140 -24.16 2.57 -2.11
C LEU A 140 -22.97 2.36 -3.05
N GLY A 141 -22.68 3.29 -3.97
CA GLY A 141 -21.67 3.09 -5.02
C GLY A 141 -20.30 2.65 -4.49
N LEU A 142 -19.76 3.37 -3.50
CA LEU A 142 -18.45 3.04 -2.90
C LEU A 142 -18.45 1.72 -2.14
N ILE A 143 -19.57 1.41 -1.46
CA ILE A 143 -19.74 0.18 -0.68
C ILE A 143 -19.80 -1.02 -1.61
N LEU A 144 -20.64 -0.95 -2.65
CA LEU A 144 -20.81 -2.03 -3.62
C LEU A 144 -19.53 -2.25 -4.43
N ASN A 145 -18.77 -1.20 -4.77
CA ASN A 145 -17.47 -1.36 -5.39
C ASN A 145 -16.48 -2.09 -4.48
N GLY A 146 -16.37 -1.70 -3.21
CA GLY A 146 -15.48 -2.38 -2.26
C GLY A 146 -15.88 -3.84 -2.01
N LEU A 147 -17.19 -4.14 -2.06
CA LEU A 147 -17.73 -5.50 -2.00
C LEU A 147 -17.47 -6.29 -3.28
N ASP A 148 -17.68 -5.67 -4.45
CA ASP A 148 -17.42 -6.27 -5.77
C ASP A 148 -15.94 -6.67 -5.85
N ASP A 149 -15.00 -5.80 -5.44
CA ASP A 149 -13.56 -6.08 -5.44
C ASP A 149 -13.18 -7.27 -4.55
N ILE A 150 -13.64 -7.28 -3.29
CA ILE A 150 -13.26 -8.34 -2.33
C ILE A 150 -13.94 -9.67 -2.64
N LEU A 151 -15.19 -9.64 -3.13
CA LEU A 151 -15.92 -10.85 -3.51
C LEU A 151 -15.43 -11.42 -4.84
N LYS A 152 -14.93 -10.58 -5.75
CA LYS A 152 -14.24 -11.03 -6.95
C LYS A 152 -12.99 -11.84 -6.61
N GLU A 153 -12.16 -11.35 -5.68
CA GLU A 153 -10.99 -12.08 -5.20
C GLU A 153 -11.38 -13.42 -4.56
N LEU A 154 -12.48 -13.45 -3.79
CA LEU A 154 -12.98 -14.69 -3.21
C LEU A 154 -13.48 -15.67 -4.28
N PHE A 155 -14.33 -15.22 -5.21
CA PHE A 155 -15.08 -16.12 -6.09
C PHE A 155 -14.34 -16.51 -7.36
N ASN A 156 -13.48 -15.66 -7.93
CA ASN A 156 -12.79 -15.97 -9.20
C ASN A 156 -11.87 -17.19 -9.09
N PHE A 157 -11.33 -17.46 -7.91
CA PHE A 157 -10.55 -18.67 -7.64
C PHE A 157 -11.36 -19.98 -7.86
N PHE A 158 -12.69 -19.94 -7.69
CA PHE A 158 -13.56 -21.11 -7.82
C PHE A 158 -14.31 -21.15 -9.17
N THR A 159 -13.76 -20.50 -10.20
CA THR A 159 -14.36 -20.49 -11.54
C THR A 159 -13.57 -21.34 -12.53
N ASP A 160 -14.29 -22.13 -13.34
CA ASP A 160 -13.72 -22.92 -14.44
C ASP A 160 -13.71 -22.15 -15.77
N THR A 161 -14.14 -20.88 -15.76
CA THR A 161 -14.30 -20.03 -16.93
C THR A 161 -13.47 -18.78 -16.80
N ASP A 162 -12.79 -18.37 -17.87
CA ASP A 162 -12.12 -17.06 -17.95
C ASP A 162 -13.11 -15.87 -18.03
N PHE A 163 -14.41 -16.13 -17.94
CA PHE A 163 -15.46 -15.12 -17.97
C PHE A 163 -15.60 -14.45 -16.60
N ASP A 164 -15.42 -13.15 -16.56
CA ASP A 164 -15.60 -12.34 -15.36
C ASP A 164 -17.08 -11.98 -15.17
N GLU A 165 -17.80 -12.79 -14.40
CA GLU A 165 -19.23 -12.59 -14.09
C GLU A 165 -19.52 -11.26 -13.36
N PHE A 166 -18.50 -10.56 -12.85
CA PHE A 166 -18.66 -9.24 -12.29
C PHE A 166 -18.72 -8.14 -13.37
N GLU A 167 -18.27 -8.39 -14.61
CA GLU A 167 -18.28 -7.36 -15.67
C GLU A 167 -19.69 -6.91 -16.08
N ASP A 168 -20.69 -7.79 -15.96
CA ASP A 168 -22.07 -7.52 -16.41
C ASP A 168 -22.74 -6.37 -15.65
N PHE A 169 -22.33 -6.14 -14.40
CA PHE A 169 -22.80 -5.06 -13.54
C PHE A 169 -21.64 -4.21 -12.98
N ALA A 170 -20.39 -4.55 -13.28
CA ALA A 170 -19.28 -3.62 -13.14
C ALA A 170 -19.63 -2.39 -13.96
N ALA A 171 -19.33 -1.22 -13.43
CA ALA A 171 -19.70 -0.01 -14.12
C ALA A 171 -19.04 0.02 -15.51
N LYS A 172 -19.85 -0.03 -16.58
CA LYS A 172 -19.36 -0.14 -17.96
C LYS A 172 -18.37 0.97 -18.21
N ARG A 173 -17.14 0.62 -18.59
CA ARG A 173 -16.10 1.61 -18.83
C ARG A 173 -16.27 2.17 -20.24
N ILE A 174 -16.81 3.39 -20.36
CA ILE A 174 -16.92 4.07 -21.64
C ILE A 174 -15.71 4.97 -21.81
N TYR A 175 -14.93 4.69 -22.86
CA TYR A 175 -13.75 5.45 -23.20
C TYR A 175 -14.13 6.62 -24.09
N ALA A 176 -13.98 7.84 -23.59
CA ALA A 176 -14.16 9.05 -24.36
C ALA A 176 -12.80 9.54 -24.87
N ASN A 177 -12.74 10.02 -26.12
CA ASN A 177 -11.51 10.56 -26.70
C ASN A 177 -11.22 11.97 -26.18
N THR A 178 -12.25 12.68 -25.70
CA THR A 178 -12.14 14.00 -25.09
C THR A 178 -13.01 14.12 -23.85
N THR A 179 -12.69 15.06 -22.97
CA THR A 179 -13.51 15.35 -21.78
C THR A 179 -14.89 15.89 -22.13
N ARG A 180 -15.03 16.56 -23.28
CA ARG A 180 -16.33 17.04 -23.77
C ARG A 180 -17.23 15.88 -24.18
N GLU A 181 -16.67 14.91 -24.90
CA GLU A 181 -17.36 13.66 -25.24
C GLU A 181 -17.67 12.85 -23.97
N ALA A 182 -16.78 12.81 -22.97
CA ALA A 182 -17.05 12.16 -21.68
C ALA A 182 -18.22 12.82 -20.93
N LEU A 183 -18.31 14.15 -20.98
CA LEU A 183 -19.38 14.92 -20.35
C LEU A 183 -20.71 14.75 -21.09
N ASP A 184 -20.68 14.81 -22.43
CA ASP A 184 -21.87 14.57 -23.26
C ASP A 184 -22.37 13.13 -23.04
N LEU A 185 -21.48 12.14 -22.99
CA LEU A 185 -21.80 10.74 -22.67
C LEU A 185 -22.28 10.54 -21.22
N ALA A 186 -21.76 11.30 -20.25
CA ALA A 186 -22.20 11.26 -18.86
C ALA A 186 -23.61 11.84 -18.70
N VAL A 187 -23.92 12.94 -19.41
CA VAL A 187 -25.25 13.53 -19.48
C VAL A 187 -26.23 12.62 -20.23
N GLU A 188 -25.78 11.89 -21.25
CA GLU A 188 -26.60 10.91 -21.98
C GLU A 188 -26.85 9.59 -21.22
N ASN A 189 -26.11 9.33 -20.13
CA ASN A 189 -26.15 8.06 -19.39
C ASN A 189 -26.38 8.22 -17.88
N VAL A 190 -26.93 9.35 -17.45
CA VAL A 190 -27.29 9.59 -16.04
C VAL A 190 -28.19 8.46 -15.54
N GLY A 191 -27.83 7.88 -14.38
CA GLY A 191 -28.57 6.79 -13.75
C GLY A 191 -28.15 5.37 -14.12
N LYS A 192 -27.17 5.19 -15.02
CA LYS A 192 -26.59 3.88 -15.34
C LYS A 192 -25.29 3.66 -14.57
N ASN A 193 -24.99 2.40 -14.22
CA ASN A 193 -23.70 2.03 -13.62
C ASN A 193 -22.60 2.08 -14.70
N ILE A 194 -22.02 3.25 -14.96
CA ILE A 194 -21.04 3.51 -16.03
C ILE A 194 -19.88 4.33 -15.44
N ILE A 195 -18.64 3.89 -15.68
CA ILE A 195 -17.42 4.62 -15.37
C ILE A 195 -16.91 5.23 -16.67
N PHE A 196 -16.72 6.55 -16.70
CA PHE A 196 -16.11 7.21 -17.86
C PHE A 196 -14.60 7.30 -17.66
N SER A 197 -13.85 6.79 -18.63
CA SER A 197 -12.39 6.91 -18.67
C SER A 197 -11.97 7.56 -19.97
N LEU A 198 -10.81 8.20 -19.99
CA LEU A 198 -10.30 8.79 -21.23
C LEU A 198 -9.57 7.70 -22.03
N ALA A 199 -9.63 7.74 -23.36
CA ALA A 199 -9.00 6.74 -24.23
C ALA A 199 -7.48 6.56 -23.97
N SER A 200 -6.83 7.56 -23.36
CA SER A 200 -5.45 7.47 -22.85
C SER A 200 -5.22 6.39 -21.80
N ASP A 201 -6.29 5.88 -21.16
CA ASP A 201 -6.22 4.82 -20.15
C ASP A 201 -6.20 3.40 -20.77
N ALA A 202 -6.56 3.25 -22.05
CA ALA A 202 -6.55 1.95 -22.75
C ALA A 202 -5.13 1.53 -23.19
N THR A 203 -4.18 2.45 -23.25
CA THR A 203 -2.80 2.18 -23.73
C THR A 203 -1.91 1.47 -22.71
N VAL A 204 -2.40 1.13 -21.52
CA VAL A 204 -1.60 0.47 -20.47
C VAL A 204 -1.90 -1.04 -20.32
N SER A 205 -2.98 -1.56 -20.93
CA SER A 205 -3.42 -2.95 -20.74
C SER A 205 -3.37 -3.85 -21.98
N GLY A 206 -2.48 -3.59 -22.94
CA GLY A 206 -2.34 -4.46 -24.11
C GLY A 206 -0.98 -4.39 -24.79
N SER A 207 -0.01 -5.17 -24.30
CA SER A 207 0.98 -5.91 -25.12
C SER A 207 2.11 -6.48 -24.26
N SER A 208 1.96 -7.74 -23.87
CA SER A 208 3.10 -8.64 -23.71
C SER A 208 3.07 -9.65 -24.85
N GLU A 209 4.22 -9.78 -25.51
CA GLU A 209 4.65 -10.83 -26.44
C GLU A 209 4.61 -10.55 -27.95
N THR A 210 5.83 -10.67 -28.51
CA THR A 210 6.20 -10.94 -29.91
C THR A 210 6.37 -9.74 -30.85
N GLN A 211 7.54 -9.09 -30.78
CA GLN A 211 8.50 -9.11 -31.90
C GLN A 211 9.80 -8.34 -31.55
N ARG A 212 10.83 -9.11 -31.20
CA ARG A 212 12.20 -8.76 -31.58
C ARG A 212 12.31 -8.92 -33.10
N ARG A 213 12.58 -7.85 -33.84
CA ARG A 213 13.65 -7.82 -34.87
C ARG A 213 13.79 -6.46 -35.57
N SER A 214 15.05 -6.05 -35.62
CA SER A 214 15.73 -5.24 -36.65
C SER A 214 15.41 -3.76 -36.80
N ASN A 215 16.34 -2.95 -36.28
CA ASN A 215 16.89 -1.75 -36.92
C ASN A 215 17.04 -1.89 -38.44
N THR A 216 16.78 -0.84 -39.21
CA THR A 216 17.78 -0.03 -39.96
C THR A 216 17.14 0.84 -41.05
N ASN A 217 17.71 2.04 -41.23
CA ASN A 217 17.71 2.89 -42.44
C ASN A 217 16.38 3.61 -42.80
N SER A 218 16.34 4.85 -43.28
CA SER A 218 17.36 5.81 -43.74
C SER A 218 16.69 7.18 -43.99
N LEU A 219 17.50 8.23 -43.94
CA LEU A 219 17.20 9.59 -44.39
C LEU A 219 16.68 9.65 -45.85
N ALA A 220 15.82 10.63 -46.16
CA ALA A 220 16.06 11.63 -47.21
C ALA A 220 14.94 12.68 -47.31
N ASN A 221 15.40 13.94 -47.39
CA ASN A 221 14.80 15.22 -47.77
C ASN A 221 13.67 15.20 -48.83
N GLU A 222 12.76 16.18 -48.77
CA GLU A 222 12.86 17.38 -49.64
C GLU A 222 11.85 18.50 -49.28
N LYS A 223 12.34 19.73 -49.46
CA LYS A 223 11.63 21.02 -49.35
C LYS A 223 10.90 21.32 -50.66
N THR A 224 9.74 21.98 -50.60
CA THR A 224 9.32 22.98 -51.59
C THR A 224 8.34 23.97 -50.95
N ALA A 225 8.44 25.23 -51.37
CA ALA A 225 7.89 26.41 -50.70
C ALA A 225 6.79 27.09 -51.52
N ASN A 226 5.91 27.82 -50.81
CA ASN A 226 5.09 28.98 -51.22
C ASN A 226 3.90 28.67 -52.17
N ASN A 227 2.67 29.17 -52.02
CA ASN A 227 2.12 30.26 -51.21
C ASN A 227 0.57 30.28 -51.31
N SER A 228 -0.05 31.09 -50.44
CA SER A 228 -1.39 31.68 -50.51
C SER A 228 -2.63 30.77 -50.51
N ASP A 229 -3.16 30.50 -49.31
CA ASP A 229 -4.56 30.84 -49.04
C ASP A 229 -4.75 31.18 -47.55
N SER A 230 -4.58 32.46 -47.24
CA SER A 230 -4.67 33.02 -45.90
C SER A 230 -6.10 33.47 -45.61
N THR A 231 -6.94 32.57 -45.10
CA THR A 231 -7.98 32.84 -44.09
C THR A 231 -8.72 31.55 -43.74
N LYS A 232 -8.25 30.86 -42.70
CA LYS A 232 -8.97 29.96 -41.75
C LYS A 232 -8.03 28.87 -41.26
N ASN A 233 -7.24 29.19 -40.24
CA ASN A 233 -6.85 28.27 -39.16
C ASN A 233 -5.95 29.01 -38.18
N LEU A 234 -6.56 29.60 -37.16
CA LEU A 234 -5.91 30.15 -35.98
C LEU A 234 -6.46 29.43 -34.76
N ASN A 235 -6.20 28.13 -34.68
CA ASN A 235 -6.10 27.45 -33.39
C ASN A 235 -4.61 27.37 -33.07
N ALA A 236 -4.06 28.47 -32.54
CA ALA A 236 -2.77 28.42 -31.89
C ALA A 236 -2.92 27.48 -30.68
N MET A 237 -2.15 26.39 -30.64
CA MET A 237 -1.91 25.66 -29.40
C MET A 237 -1.33 26.67 -28.40
N LYS A 238 -2.14 27.08 -27.42
CA LYS A 238 -1.69 27.96 -26.34
C LYS A 238 -0.64 27.19 -25.54
N GLU A 239 0.61 27.63 -25.58
CA GLU A 239 1.67 27.00 -24.78
C GLU A 239 1.30 27.06 -23.29
N LYS A 240 1.52 25.93 -22.59
CA LYS A 240 1.26 25.81 -21.15
C LYS A 240 2.27 26.63 -20.37
N LYS A 241 1.81 27.30 -19.32
CA LYS A 241 2.67 28.00 -18.35
C LYS A 241 3.45 27.02 -17.50
N ASP A 242 4.55 27.45 -16.90
CA ASP A 242 5.45 26.52 -16.21
C ASP A 242 4.89 26.05 -14.87
N VAL A 243 4.50 26.99 -14.00
CA VAL A 243 4.19 26.66 -12.60
C VAL A 243 2.95 27.39 -12.09
N PHE A 244 2.02 26.64 -11.49
CA PHE A 244 0.96 27.21 -10.67
C PHE A 244 1.27 26.99 -9.20
N VAL A 245 1.15 28.01 -8.36
CA VAL A 245 1.38 27.92 -6.90
C VAL A 245 0.05 28.10 -6.17
N THR A 246 -0.33 27.09 -5.39
CA THR A 246 -1.54 27.12 -4.56
C THR A 246 -1.19 26.98 -3.08
N TYR A 247 -1.89 27.74 -2.24
CA TYR A 247 -1.66 27.81 -0.80
C TYR A 247 -2.94 28.20 -0.05
N ALA A 248 -2.97 27.96 1.25
CA ALA A 248 -4.09 28.42 2.07
C ALA A 248 -3.97 29.91 2.34
N TRP A 249 -5.03 30.68 2.04
CA TRP A 249 -5.09 32.11 2.34
C TRP A 249 -5.05 32.35 3.85
N ASP A 250 -3.85 32.41 4.39
CA ASP A 250 -3.59 32.52 5.81
C ASP A 250 -3.34 33.97 6.23
N ASN A 251 -2.34 34.19 7.09
CA ASN A 251 -1.95 35.48 7.62
C ASN A 251 -1.11 36.25 6.58
N GLN A 252 -0.91 37.56 6.84
CA GLN A 252 -0.19 38.43 5.90
C GLN A 252 1.27 38.02 5.71
N GLU A 253 1.89 37.45 6.73
CA GLU A 253 3.28 36.98 6.69
C GLU A 253 3.44 35.81 5.73
N HIS A 254 2.57 34.80 5.82
CA HIS A 254 2.54 33.66 4.90
C HIS A 254 2.20 34.09 3.46
N LYS A 255 1.26 35.02 3.28
CA LYS A 255 0.96 35.61 1.94
C LYS A 255 2.18 36.31 1.34
N ASN A 256 2.90 37.11 2.13
CA ASN A 256 4.11 37.78 1.70
C ASN A 256 5.21 36.77 1.38
N PHE A 257 5.34 35.71 2.17
CA PHE A 257 6.28 34.62 1.90
C PHE A 257 6.00 33.95 0.55
N VAL A 258 4.74 33.56 0.29
CA VAL A 258 4.36 32.93 -0.99
C VAL A 258 4.60 33.89 -2.17
N TYR A 259 4.29 35.17 -1.99
CA TYR A 259 4.57 36.19 -3.00
C TYR A 259 6.07 36.30 -3.33
N GLU A 260 6.93 36.39 -2.30
CA GLU A 260 8.40 36.42 -2.48
C GLU A 260 8.91 35.12 -3.10
N PHE A 261 8.36 33.97 -2.70
CA PHE A 261 8.69 32.67 -3.26
C PHE A 261 8.36 32.58 -4.76
N VAL A 262 7.18 33.06 -5.17
CA VAL A 262 6.80 33.11 -6.59
C VAL A 262 7.68 34.07 -7.37
N ASN A 263 7.99 35.26 -6.82
CA ASN A 263 8.93 36.17 -7.45
C ASN A 263 10.33 35.56 -7.59
N HIS A 264 10.75 34.77 -6.61
CA HIS A 264 12.00 34.03 -6.67
C HIS A 264 11.99 32.96 -7.78
N LEU A 265 10.89 32.23 -7.97
CA LEU A 265 10.76 31.31 -9.11
C LEU A 265 10.84 32.04 -10.45
N ARG A 266 10.14 33.19 -10.56
CA ARG A 266 10.13 34.02 -11.78
C ARG A 266 11.50 34.61 -12.10
N SER A 267 12.25 35.08 -11.09
CA SER A 267 13.61 35.60 -11.29
C SER A 267 14.61 34.50 -11.72
N ASN A 268 14.30 33.23 -11.43
CA ASN A 268 15.04 32.06 -11.89
C ASN A 268 14.49 31.46 -13.21
N GLY A 269 13.58 32.16 -13.90
CA GLY A 269 13.15 31.83 -15.26
C GLY A 269 11.93 30.93 -15.39
N PHE A 270 11.26 30.58 -14.28
CA PHE A 270 10.00 29.83 -14.34
C PHE A 270 8.81 30.78 -14.50
N ASP A 271 7.96 30.60 -15.52
CA ASP A 271 6.70 31.35 -15.62
C ASP A 271 5.69 30.84 -14.58
N ALA A 272 5.82 31.39 -13.37
CA ALA A 272 5.04 31.02 -12.20
C ALA A 272 3.91 32.02 -11.91
N GLU A 273 2.72 31.52 -11.60
CA GLU A 273 1.58 32.30 -11.13
C GLU A 273 1.01 31.69 -9.84
N MET A 274 0.42 32.51 -8.97
CA MET A 274 -0.22 32.05 -7.73
C MET A 274 -1.72 32.23 -7.71
N ASP A 275 -2.40 31.45 -6.88
CA ASP A 275 -3.84 31.49 -6.71
C ASP A 275 -4.39 32.91 -6.43
N THR A 276 -3.77 33.70 -5.56
CA THR A 276 -4.24 35.06 -5.22
C THR A 276 -4.12 36.03 -6.37
N TYR A 277 -3.16 35.82 -7.29
CA TYR A 277 -3.05 36.64 -8.50
C TYR A 277 -4.18 36.31 -9.49
N LYS A 278 -4.63 35.06 -9.53
CA LYS A 278 -5.77 34.63 -10.37
C LYS A 278 -7.11 35.05 -9.78
N SER A 279 -7.28 34.94 -8.48
CA SER A 279 -8.50 35.36 -7.79
C SER A 279 -8.73 36.88 -7.89
N GLN A 280 -7.69 37.67 -8.12
CA GLN A 280 -7.78 39.13 -8.35
C GLN A 280 -8.25 39.51 -9.77
N GLN A 281 -8.17 38.59 -10.73
CA GLN A 281 -8.59 38.83 -12.12
C GLN A 281 -10.09 38.59 -12.34
N GLU A 282 -10.78 37.97 -11.38
CA GLU A 282 -12.20 37.66 -11.44
C GLU A 282 -12.94 38.33 -10.27
N ALA A 283 -14.12 38.90 -10.51
CA ALA A 283 -14.90 39.60 -9.47
C ALA A 283 -15.50 38.65 -8.41
N SER A 284 -15.56 37.35 -8.72
CA SER A 284 -15.89 36.26 -7.80
C SER A 284 -15.00 35.07 -8.16
N ALA A 285 -14.11 34.69 -7.24
CA ALA A 285 -13.12 33.64 -7.48
C ALA A 285 -13.76 32.25 -7.30
N ASP A 286 -13.86 31.50 -8.39
CA ASP A 286 -14.22 30.08 -8.37
C ASP A 286 -12.96 29.23 -8.19
N PHE A 287 -12.72 28.73 -6.98
CA PHE A 287 -11.56 27.91 -6.65
C PHE A 287 -11.51 26.59 -7.43
N MET A 288 -12.66 26.01 -7.77
CA MET A 288 -12.73 24.79 -8.59
C MET A 288 -12.27 25.07 -10.02
N LYS A 289 -12.73 26.18 -10.60
CA LYS A 289 -12.27 26.65 -11.91
C LYS A 289 -10.77 26.98 -11.91
N MET A 290 -10.26 27.59 -10.85
CA MET A 290 -8.82 27.85 -10.70
C MET A 290 -8.02 26.56 -10.60
N MET A 291 -8.51 25.56 -9.85
CA MET A 291 -7.88 24.24 -9.75
C MET A 291 -7.87 23.50 -11.10
N HIS A 292 -8.98 23.56 -11.83
CA HIS A 292 -9.06 23.01 -13.19
C HIS A 292 -8.05 23.69 -14.13
N GLN A 293 -7.93 25.03 -14.07
CA GLN A 293 -6.91 25.75 -14.85
C GLN A 293 -5.50 25.35 -14.45
N ALA A 294 -5.22 25.17 -13.15
CA ALA A 294 -3.94 24.66 -12.67
C ALA A 294 -3.61 23.27 -13.27
N MET A 295 -4.63 22.41 -13.39
CA MET A 295 -4.52 21.07 -13.98
C MET A 295 -4.41 21.10 -15.51
N THR A 296 -5.00 22.05 -16.22
CA THR A 296 -4.97 22.04 -17.69
C THR A 296 -3.84 22.89 -18.27
N ASP A 297 -3.65 24.10 -17.73
CA ASP A 297 -2.89 25.18 -18.37
C ASP A 297 -1.45 25.26 -17.89
N TYR A 298 -1.09 24.54 -16.83
CA TYR A 298 0.26 24.55 -16.23
C TYR A 298 0.94 23.19 -16.31
N LYS A 299 2.27 23.22 -16.48
CA LYS A 299 3.12 22.02 -16.49
C LYS A 299 3.28 21.44 -15.09
N LYS A 300 3.48 22.30 -14.08
CA LYS A 300 3.70 21.94 -12.67
C LYS A 300 2.75 22.67 -11.75
N VAL A 301 2.42 22.05 -10.62
CA VAL A 301 1.62 22.64 -9.55
C VAL A 301 2.41 22.52 -8.24
N ILE A 302 2.74 23.65 -7.62
CA ILE A 302 3.32 23.68 -6.27
C ILE A 302 2.18 23.85 -5.27
N VAL A 303 2.11 22.95 -4.29
CA VAL A 303 1.21 23.06 -3.14
C VAL A 303 2.02 23.48 -1.93
N VAL A 304 1.76 24.69 -1.42
CA VAL A 304 2.43 25.21 -0.22
C VAL A 304 1.65 24.78 1.02
N LEU A 305 2.26 23.88 1.79
CA LEU A 305 1.71 23.36 3.03
C LEU A 305 1.95 24.33 4.17
N SER A 306 0.93 24.48 5.01
CA SER A 306 0.91 25.24 6.27
C SER A 306 -0.09 24.59 7.21
N GLU A 307 -0.05 24.93 8.50
CA GLU A 307 -1.01 24.44 9.49
C GLU A 307 -2.46 24.70 9.05
N LYS A 308 -2.74 25.91 8.57
CA LYS A 308 -4.07 26.27 8.05
C LYS A 308 -4.44 25.56 6.75
N TYR A 309 -3.46 25.22 5.90
CA TYR A 309 -3.72 24.39 4.73
C TYR A 309 -4.19 23.00 5.15
N LYS A 310 -3.52 22.40 6.14
CA LYS A 310 -3.94 21.14 6.73
C LYS A 310 -5.32 21.23 7.35
N GLU A 311 -5.59 22.24 8.17
CA GLU A 311 -6.91 22.45 8.76
C GLU A 311 -7.99 22.51 7.67
N LYS A 312 -7.80 23.28 6.60
CA LYS A 312 -8.78 23.37 5.50
C LYS A 312 -8.92 22.09 4.68
N ALA A 313 -7.82 21.39 4.46
CA ALA A 313 -7.83 20.11 3.73
C ALA A 313 -8.56 19.00 4.53
N GLU A 314 -8.52 19.07 5.86
CA GLU A 314 -9.06 18.05 6.76
C GLU A 314 -10.39 18.47 7.41
N SER A 315 -10.74 19.76 7.44
CA SER A 315 -12.03 20.27 7.92
C SER A 315 -13.05 20.28 6.79
N PHE A 316 -14.02 19.38 6.87
CA PHE A 316 -15.12 19.28 5.91
C PHE A 316 -16.23 20.32 6.16
N GLU A 317 -15.86 21.58 6.47
CA GLU A 317 -16.83 22.68 6.60
C GLU A 317 -16.96 23.47 5.28
N GLY A 318 -18.19 23.61 4.78
CA GLY A 318 -18.54 24.58 3.73
C GLY A 318 -18.12 24.25 2.30
N GLY A 319 -17.73 23.00 1.99
CA GLY A 319 -17.38 22.58 0.62
C GLY A 319 -15.90 22.74 0.23
N VAL A 320 -15.06 23.20 1.16
CA VAL A 320 -13.61 23.48 0.98
C VAL A 320 -12.72 22.21 0.94
N GLY A 321 -13.32 21.02 1.07
CA GLY A 321 -12.63 19.73 0.90
C GLY A 321 -12.66 19.18 -0.54
N THR A 322 -13.46 19.78 -1.44
CA THR A 322 -13.64 19.30 -2.81
C THR A 322 -12.37 19.51 -3.63
N GLU A 323 -11.74 20.67 -3.47
CA GLU A 323 -10.52 21.07 -4.16
C GLU A 323 -9.33 20.20 -3.73
N TYR A 324 -9.22 19.96 -2.42
CA TYR A 324 -8.22 19.05 -1.89
C TYR A 324 -8.42 17.63 -2.43
N GLY A 325 -9.67 17.14 -2.46
CA GLY A 325 -10.02 15.87 -3.10
C GLY A 325 -9.61 15.79 -4.58
N LEU A 326 -9.77 16.87 -5.34
CA LEU A 326 -9.33 16.94 -6.73
C LEU A 326 -7.80 16.90 -6.86
N ILE A 327 -7.05 17.62 -6.02
CA ILE A 327 -5.59 17.52 -6.00
C ILE A 327 -5.16 16.08 -5.66
N ILE A 328 -5.78 15.45 -4.67
CA ILE A 328 -5.47 14.07 -4.26
C ILE A 328 -5.76 13.07 -5.38
N LYS A 329 -6.82 13.30 -6.17
CA LYS A 329 -7.10 12.47 -7.34
C LYS A 329 -6.06 12.70 -8.44
N ASP A 330 -5.83 13.96 -8.84
CA ASP A 330 -4.94 14.28 -9.96
C ASP A 330 -3.48 13.97 -9.65
N ILE A 331 -3.01 14.11 -8.40
CA ILE A 331 -1.63 13.77 -8.01
C ILE A 331 -1.34 12.26 -8.11
N ARG A 332 -2.36 11.41 -8.04
CA ARG A 332 -2.22 9.96 -8.24
C ARG A 332 -2.07 9.62 -9.72
N GLU A 333 -2.76 10.37 -10.59
CA GLU A 333 -2.75 10.19 -12.05
C GLU A 333 -1.54 10.89 -12.70
N ASN A 334 -1.13 12.05 -12.17
CA ASN A 334 -0.08 12.93 -12.69
C ASN A 334 1.10 13.02 -11.71
N VAL A 335 1.82 11.90 -11.53
CA VAL A 335 2.87 11.73 -10.50
C VAL A 335 4.00 12.76 -10.53
N ASN A 336 4.33 13.33 -11.70
CA ASN A 336 5.40 14.32 -11.86
C ASN A 336 4.92 15.77 -11.84
N LYS A 337 3.61 16.01 -11.72
CA LYS A 337 3.03 17.34 -11.84
C LYS A 337 3.07 18.14 -10.55
N TYR A 338 2.78 17.50 -9.43
CA TYR A 338 2.63 18.16 -8.14
C TYR A 338 3.91 18.11 -7.32
N ILE A 339 4.25 19.25 -6.73
CA ILE A 339 5.40 19.40 -5.85
C ILE A 339 4.90 19.97 -4.52
N LEU A 340 5.09 19.23 -3.44
CA LEU A 340 4.72 19.67 -2.10
C LEU A 340 5.88 20.46 -1.49
N VAL A 341 5.58 21.64 -0.98
CA VAL A 341 6.57 22.57 -0.44
C VAL A 341 6.09 23.06 0.91
N SER A 342 6.99 23.26 1.87
CA SER A 342 6.64 23.83 3.18
C SER A 342 7.67 24.85 3.64
N ALA A 343 7.20 25.95 4.21
CA ALA A 343 8.02 26.97 4.87
C ALA A 343 8.19 26.71 6.38
N ASP A 344 7.34 25.85 6.94
CA ASP A 344 7.20 25.61 8.38
C ASP A 344 7.68 24.20 8.77
N GLY A 345 8.38 23.50 7.86
CA GLY A 345 8.85 22.13 8.02
C GLY A 345 7.83 21.07 7.58
N HIS A 346 8.10 19.79 7.91
CA HIS A 346 7.31 18.63 7.45
C HIS A 346 6.59 17.89 8.59
N GLY A 347 6.33 18.60 9.70
CA GLY A 347 5.65 18.04 10.86
C GLY A 347 4.20 17.64 10.58
N ASN A 348 3.63 16.81 11.46
CA ASN A 348 2.22 16.40 11.38
C ASN A 348 1.27 17.60 11.45
N ASP A 349 1.66 18.71 12.06
CA ASP A 349 0.82 19.90 12.23
C ASP A 349 0.65 20.70 10.93
N VAL A 350 1.57 20.51 9.98
CA VAL A 350 1.59 21.21 8.69
C VAL A 350 1.14 20.31 7.54
N THR A 351 1.24 19.00 7.70
CA THR A 351 1.07 18.03 6.61
C THR A 351 -0.28 17.31 6.68
N PRO A 352 -1.17 17.51 5.68
CA PRO A 352 -2.39 16.72 5.53
C PRO A 352 -2.12 15.22 5.45
N MET A 353 -3.04 14.39 5.95
CA MET A 353 -2.89 12.93 6.03
C MET A 353 -2.46 12.27 4.69
N GLU A 354 -3.10 12.61 3.57
CA GLU A 354 -2.80 12.02 2.24
C GLU A 354 -1.44 12.45 1.65
N PHE A 355 -0.82 13.46 2.24
CA PHE A 355 0.50 13.97 1.83
C PHE A 355 1.64 13.44 2.70
N ARG A 356 1.37 12.77 3.83
CA ARG A 356 2.41 12.31 4.79
C ARG A 356 3.44 11.35 4.21
N TYR A 357 3.05 10.56 3.21
CA TYR A 357 3.94 9.59 2.57
C TYR A 357 4.56 10.12 1.27
N ARG A 358 4.34 11.39 0.94
CA ARG A 358 4.90 12.04 -0.25
C ARG A 358 6.09 12.90 0.16
N GLU A 359 6.99 13.11 -0.80
CA GLU A 359 8.14 13.97 -0.58
C GLU A 359 7.68 15.43 -0.41
N ILE A 360 8.12 16.07 0.68
CA ILE A 360 7.88 17.49 0.95
C ILE A 360 9.22 18.21 0.88
N ILE A 361 9.31 19.22 0.03
CA ILE A 361 10.51 20.07 -0.07
C ILE A 361 10.42 21.15 1.01
N ASP A 362 11.27 21.00 2.01
CA ASP A 362 11.41 21.96 3.09
C ASP A 362 12.23 23.17 2.62
N ILE A 363 11.55 24.31 2.47
CA ILE A 363 12.13 25.60 2.12
C ILE A 363 12.12 26.57 3.32
N SER A 364 11.98 26.04 4.54
CA SER A 364 12.09 26.81 5.78
C SER A 364 13.44 27.50 5.93
N ARG A 365 13.51 28.46 6.86
CA ARG A 365 14.75 29.14 7.21
C ARG A 365 15.50 28.38 8.31
N PRO A 366 16.84 28.30 8.24
CA PRO A 366 17.73 28.91 7.25
C PRO A 366 17.68 28.23 5.87
N TYR A 367 17.92 29.01 4.82
CA TYR A 367 17.88 28.56 3.42
C TYR A 367 18.75 27.31 3.18
N LYS A 368 18.18 26.31 2.51
CA LYS A 368 18.81 25.01 2.21
C LYS A 368 19.05 24.89 0.69
N PRO A 369 20.26 25.19 0.19
CA PRO A 369 20.57 25.18 -1.24
C PRO A 369 20.27 23.83 -1.91
N GLU A 370 20.49 22.72 -1.21
CA GLU A 370 20.21 21.37 -1.68
C GLU A 370 18.72 21.11 -1.92
N MET A 371 17.84 21.65 -1.05
CA MET A 371 16.39 21.53 -1.20
C MET A 371 15.87 22.41 -2.34
N MET A 372 16.45 23.61 -2.50
CA MET A 372 16.11 24.51 -3.61
C MET A 372 16.56 23.92 -4.97
N ASN A 373 17.76 23.35 -5.05
CA ASN A 373 18.21 22.65 -6.25
C ASN A 373 17.31 21.45 -6.59
N ARG A 374 16.85 20.73 -5.57
CA ARG A 374 15.89 19.63 -5.73
C ARG A 374 14.53 20.09 -6.24
N LEU A 375 14.04 21.26 -5.79
CA LEU A 375 12.85 21.91 -6.34
C LEU A 375 13.03 22.25 -7.82
N TYR A 376 14.14 22.88 -8.20
CA TYR A 376 14.40 23.22 -9.60
C TYR A 376 14.52 21.99 -10.51
N GLY A 377 15.19 20.93 -10.05
CA GLY A 377 15.24 19.66 -10.79
C GLY A 377 13.84 19.09 -11.06
N LYS A 378 12.95 19.10 -10.07
CA LYS A 378 11.56 18.65 -10.22
C LYS A 378 10.70 19.55 -11.10
N LEU A 379 10.92 20.86 -11.04
CA LEU A 379 10.21 21.81 -11.91
C LEU A 379 10.61 21.66 -13.38
N SER A 380 11.89 21.36 -13.64
CA SER A 380 12.45 21.22 -14.98
C SER A 380 12.44 19.79 -15.53
N ASP A 381 11.93 18.80 -14.77
CA ASP A 381 12.02 17.36 -15.09
C ASP A 381 13.47 16.89 -15.35
N GLN A 382 14.43 17.50 -14.66
CA GLN A 382 15.84 17.20 -14.77
C GLN A 382 16.32 16.39 -13.56
N ALA A 383 17.01 15.30 -13.83
CA ALA A 383 17.67 14.53 -12.79
C ALA A 383 18.78 15.39 -12.15
N THR A 384 18.77 15.48 -10.83
CA THR A 384 19.84 16.15 -10.07
C THR A 384 21.07 15.24 -9.87
N ILE A 385 20.98 13.98 -10.29
CA ILE A 385 22.03 12.97 -10.23
C ILE A 385 22.33 12.51 -11.64
N GLU A 386 23.59 12.65 -12.05
CA GLU A 386 24.07 12.16 -13.33
C GLU A 386 24.83 10.84 -13.11
N PHE A 387 24.44 9.81 -13.85
CA PHE A 387 25.21 8.56 -13.92
C PHE A 387 26.25 8.69 -15.03
N HIS A 388 27.42 8.08 -14.84
CA HIS A 388 28.35 7.90 -15.95
C HIS A 388 27.66 7.10 -17.07
N PRO A 389 27.96 7.40 -18.35
CA PRO A 389 27.43 6.61 -19.45
C PRO A 389 27.77 5.14 -19.23
N VAL A 390 26.83 4.27 -19.58
CA VAL A 390 27.07 2.83 -19.51
C VAL A 390 28.31 2.52 -20.33
N GLY A 391 29.31 1.89 -19.70
CA GLY A 391 30.54 1.51 -20.38
C GLY A 391 30.22 0.69 -21.65
N LEU A 392 30.93 0.99 -22.74
CA LEU A 392 30.77 0.29 -24.02
C LEU A 392 31.03 -1.21 -23.89
N GLU A 393 31.88 -1.56 -22.94
CA GLU A 393 32.18 -2.92 -22.57
C GLU A 393 31.62 -3.17 -21.18
N LYS A 394 30.84 -4.24 -21.06
CA LYS A 394 30.68 -4.86 -19.74
C LYS A 394 32.08 -5.25 -19.28
N PRO A 395 32.40 -5.14 -17.99
CA PRO A 395 33.66 -5.68 -17.47
C PRO A 395 33.82 -7.08 -18.04
N GLU A 396 34.95 -7.34 -18.71
CA GLU A 396 35.23 -8.70 -19.15
C GLU A 396 35.12 -9.57 -17.91
N LEU A 397 34.12 -10.45 -17.93
CA LEU A 397 34.07 -11.51 -16.95
C LEU A 397 35.31 -12.30 -17.23
N THR A 398 36.33 -12.12 -16.39
CA THR A 398 37.37 -13.13 -16.23
C THR A 398 36.59 -14.36 -15.82
N VAL A 399 36.25 -15.22 -16.79
CA VAL A 399 35.87 -16.59 -16.51
C VAL A 399 37.15 -17.20 -16.01
N VAL A 400 37.37 -17.00 -14.71
CA VAL A 400 38.21 -17.86 -13.93
C VAL A 400 37.50 -19.20 -14.06
N ARG A 401 37.88 -20.00 -15.07
CA ARG A 401 38.02 -21.44 -14.81
C ARG A 401 38.76 -21.44 -13.48
N PRO A 402 38.20 -21.96 -12.38
CA PRO A 402 38.88 -21.90 -11.11
C PRO A 402 40.26 -22.54 -11.30
N SER A 403 41.27 -21.70 -11.57
CA SER A 403 42.57 -21.82 -10.97
C SER A 403 42.25 -21.66 -9.51
N LEU A 404 41.89 -22.79 -8.90
CA LEU A 404 41.58 -22.98 -7.49
C LEU A 404 41.06 -21.69 -6.85
N ILE A 405 39.74 -21.49 -6.80
CA ILE A 405 39.15 -20.59 -5.80
C ILE A 405 39.94 -20.89 -4.52
N GLN A 406 40.73 -19.93 -4.04
CA GLN A 406 41.19 -20.00 -2.65
C GLN A 406 39.91 -19.83 -1.86
N ASN A 407 39.30 -20.97 -1.57
CA ASN A 407 38.10 -21.04 -0.75
C ASN A 407 38.48 -20.37 0.56
N ASP A 408 37.76 -19.31 0.91
CA ASP A 408 37.64 -18.93 2.30
C ASP A 408 36.84 -20.02 3.00
N LYS A 409 37.51 -21.14 3.26
CA LYS A 409 36.87 -22.32 3.83
C LYS A 409 36.76 -22.08 5.34
N ILE A 410 35.72 -21.38 5.76
CA ILE A 410 35.34 -21.37 7.17
C ILE A 410 34.66 -22.69 7.47
N LEU A 411 35.20 -23.41 8.44
CA LEU A 411 34.52 -24.57 8.99
C LEU A 411 33.72 -24.12 10.22
N ILE A 412 32.40 -24.33 10.20
CA ILE A 412 31.61 -24.36 11.43
C ILE A 412 31.96 -25.69 12.10
N ASN A 413 32.92 -25.68 13.02
CA ASN A 413 33.46 -26.89 13.64
C ASN A 413 32.35 -27.65 14.38
N ASP A 414 31.78 -26.98 15.38
CA ASP A 414 30.79 -27.56 16.28
C ASP A 414 30.13 -26.46 17.13
N ILE A 415 29.07 -26.83 17.83
CA ILE A 415 28.53 -26.07 18.96
C ILE A 415 29.19 -26.57 20.25
N SER A 416 29.54 -25.63 21.13
CA SER A 416 29.98 -25.98 22.49
C SER A 416 28.83 -25.78 23.46
N LEU A 417 28.75 -26.69 24.42
CA LEU A 417 27.74 -26.68 25.46
C LEU A 417 28.38 -26.46 26.81
N ARG A 418 27.66 -25.78 27.68
CA ARG A 418 27.95 -25.69 29.10
C ARG A 418 26.68 -26.07 29.84
N SER A 419 26.74 -27.08 30.71
CA SER A 419 25.63 -27.40 31.60
C SER A 419 25.34 -26.22 32.53
N GLY A 420 24.07 -25.80 32.59
CA GLY A 420 23.56 -24.83 33.55
C GLY A 420 22.90 -25.51 34.75
N GLY A 421 21.94 -24.83 35.36
CA GLY A 421 21.12 -25.39 36.43
C GLY A 421 20.15 -26.46 35.92
N ALA A 422 19.71 -27.36 36.80
CA ALA A 422 18.66 -28.31 36.51
C ALA A 422 17.72 -28.47 37.70
N GLN A 423 16.42 -28.56 37.44
CA GLN A 423 15.41 -28.88 38.43
C GLN A 423 14.91 -30.30 38.21
N LEU A 424 15.01 -31.13 39.24
CA LEU A 424 14.54 -32.52 39.25
C LEU A 424 13.27 -32.64 40.08
N PHE A 425 12.36 -33.51 39.66
CA PHE A 425 11.20 -33.95 40.43
C PHE A 425 11.05 -35.46 40.28
N GLU A 426 11.01 -36.20 41.39
CA GLU A 426 10.93 -37.68 41.40
C GLU A 426 12.03 -38.36 40.55
N GLY A 427 13.21 -37.75 40.45
CA GLY A 427 14.34 -38.28 39.67
C GLY A 427 14.28 -38.02 38.16
N GLN A 428 13.27 -37.29 37.67
CA GLN A 428 13.16 -36.83 36.28
C GLN A 428 13.36 -35.32 36.17
N TYR A 429 13.83 -34.85 35.03
CA TYR A 429 14.06 -33.42 34.78
C TYR A 429 12.72 -32.69 34.54
N ARG A 430 12.52 -31.61 35.30
CA ARG A 430 11.48 -30.61 35.06
C ARG A 430 12.01 -29.52 34.14
N THR A 431 13.18 -28.99 34.45
CA THR A 431 13.91 -28.03 33.62
C THR A 431 15.40 -28.35 33.63
N ILE A 432 16.07 -28.05 32.52
CA ILE A 432 17.53 -28.06 32.43
C ILE A 432 17.98 -26.91 31.56
N GLU A 433 19.00 -26.19 32.03
CA GLU A 433 19.59 -25.06 31.34
C GLU A 433 20.89 -25.46 30.65
N TYR A 434 21.14 -24.88 29.49
CA TYR A 434 22.40 -25.01 28.77
C TYR A 434 22.90 -23.65 28.31
N GLY A 435 24.20 -23.41 28.39
CA GLY A 435 24.86 -22.41 27.56
C GLY A 435 25.24 -23.04 26.22
N VAL A 436 24.92 -22.38 25.12
CA VAL A 436 25.30 -22.76 23.75
C VAL A 436 26.16 -21.65 23.16
N ARG A 437 27.20 -22.02 22.42
CA ARG A 437 27.96 -21.10 21.57
C ARG A 437 28.44 -21.81 20.32
N ALA A 438 28.57 -21.09 19.22
CA ALA A 438 29.14 -21.62 17.99
C ALA A 438 30.65 -21.40 17.95
N SER A 439 31.41 -22.36 17.45
CA SER A 439 32.85 -22.21 17.20
C SER A 439 33.16 -22.35 15.71
N ILE A 440 33.90 -21.39 15.17
CA ILE A 440 34.28 -21.34 13.77
C ILE A 440 35.80 -21.40 13.65
N LYS A 441 36.30 -22.13 12.65
CA LYS A 441 37.72 -22.19 12.32
C LYS A 441 37.96 -21.59 10.95
N ASN A 442 38.85 -20.61 10.89
CA ASN A 442 39.31 -20.07 9.62
C ASN A 442 40.28 -21.08 8.99
N GLN A 443 39.85 -21.84 7.98
CA GLN A 443 40.73 -22.70 7.17
C GLN A 443 41.03 -22.07 5.80
N SER A 444 40.81 -20.77 5.65
CA SER A 444 41.24 -20.04 4.47
C SER A 444 42.73 -19.77 4.48
N ASN A 445 43.23 -19.31 3.34
CA ASN A 445 44.63 -18.93 3.18
C ASN A 445 44.91 -17.49 3.63
N ASN A 446 43.91 -16.76 4.15
CA ASN A 446 44.01 -15.36 4.54
C ASN A 446 43.39 -15.12 5.94
N SER A 447 43.75 -14.01 6.58
CA SER A 447 43.03 -13.59 7.79
C SER A 447 41.70 -12.97 7.40
N LEU A 448 40.62 -13.37 8.07
CA LEU A 448 39.27 -12.91 7.78
C LEU A 448 38.89 -11.73 8.70
N GLN A 449 38.20 -10.74 8.13
CA GLN A 449 37.68 -9.56 8.84
C GLN A 449 36.15 -9.52 8.70
N ASP A 450 35.51 -8.67 9.51
CA ASP A 450 34.06 -8.40 9.48
C ASP A 450 33.14 -9.64 9.54
N ILE A 451 33.59 -10.66 10.27
CA ILE A 451 32.84 -11.92 10.40
C ILE A 451 31.67 -11.72 11.37
N VAL A 452 30.47 -12.11 10.93
CA VAL A 452 29.26 -12.14 11.76
C VAL A 452 28.82 -13.59 11.95
N ILE A 453 28.53 -13.97 13.20
CA ILE A 453 27.92 -15.25 13.53
C ILE A 453 26.49 -15.01 13.98
N GLU A 454 25.54 -15.69 13.38
CA GLU A 454 24.16 -15.78 13.86
C GLU A 454 23.87 -17.17 14.41
N ILE A 455 23.24 -17.22 15.58
CA ILE A 455 22.71 -18.45 16.17
C ILE A 455 21.19 -18.32 16.23
N GLU A 456 20.48 -19.19 15.54
CA GLU A 456 19.03 -19.18 15.42
C GLU A 456 18.40 -20.45 16.00
N MET A 457 17.35 -20.29 16.80
CA MET A 457 16.62 -21.40 17.42
C MET A 457 15.16 -21.03 17.72
N PRO A 458 14.26 -21.99 18.02
CA PRO A 458 12.89 -21.69 18.43
C PRO A 458 12.82 -20.74 19.64
N SER A 459 11.93 -19.73 19.60
CA SER A 459 11.97 -18.63 20.60
C SER A 459 11.61 -19.04 22.02
N TRP A 460 10.83 -20.12 22.16
CA TRP A 460 10.46 -20.71 23.44
C TRP A 460 11.62 -21.41 24.18
N LEU A 461 12.79 -21.60 23.56
CA LEU A 461 14.01 -22.05 24.26
C LEU A 461 14.74 -20.92 25.00
N CYS A 462 14.53 -19.69 24.57
CA CYS A 462 15.33 -18.54 24.99
C CYS A 462 14.57 -17.58 25.91
N ASN A 463 13.25 -17.55 25.81
CA ASN A 463 12.40 -16.66 26.59
C ASN A 463 11.40 -17.53 27.37
N GLY A 464 11.74 -17.86 28.60
CA GLY A 464 10.92 -18.77 29.42
C GLY A 464 9.55 -18.20 29.79
N HIS A 465 8.77 -18.97 30.54
CA HIS A 465 7.35 -18.70 30.81
C HIS A 465 7.02 -18.38 32.27
N GLY A 466 8.00 -17.90 33.06
CA GLY A 466 7.81 -17.67 34.50
C GLY A 466 8.77 -16.67 35.15
N ILE A 467 8.50 -16.34 36.42
CA ILE A 467 9.34 -15.44 37.21
C ILE A 467 10.72 -16.08 37.42
N GLY A 468 11.78 -15.41 36.95
CA GLY A 468 13.17 -15.87 37.05
C GLY A 468 13.68 -16.66 35.83
N SER A 469 12.88 -16.80 34.77
CA SER A 469 13.35 -17.40 33.52
C SER A 469 14.25 -16.46 32.72
N ILE A 470 15.03 -17.03 31.81
CA ILE A 470 15.86 -16.27 30.87
C ILE A 470 14.94 -15.41 29.97
N ASP A 471 15.30 -14.13 29.78
CA ASP A 471 14.62 -13.20 28.88
C ASP A 471 15.68 -12.37 28.13
N TYR A 472 15.74 -12.55 26.81
CA TYR A 472 16.68 -11.87 25.94
C TYR A 472 16.08 -10.68 25.19
N ARG A 473 14.80 -10.36 25.38
CA ARG A 473 14.11 -9.31 24.60
C ARG A 473 14.72 -7.91 24.73
N ASN A 474 15.53 -7.68 25.77
CA ASN A 474 16.24 -6.43 26.00
C ASN A 474 17.74 -6.51 25.67
N ASP A 475 18.25 -7.60 25.09
CA ASP A 475 19.66 -7.73 24.67
C ASP A 475 19.84 -7.13 23.27
N ASP A 476 20.82 -6.24 23.09
CA ASP A 476 21.13 -5.59 21.82
C ASP A 476 21.45 -6.57 20.68
N ASN A 477 21.90 -7.79 21.02
CA ASN A 477 22.29 -8.82 20.05
C ASN A 477 21.15 -9.78 19.71
N TYR A 478 19.96 -9.58 20.29
CA TYR A 478 18.81 -10.46 20.16
C TYR A 478 17.72 -9.85 19.27
N ARG A 479 17.13 -10.69 18.42
CA ARG A 479 15.87 -10.38 17.74
C ARG A 479 15.00 -11.61 17.62
N GLU A 480 13.70 -11.40 17.50
CA GLU A 480 12.73 -12.46 17.25
C GLU A 480 12.15 -12.31 15.84
N GLU A 481 12.24 -13.37 15.04
CA GLU A 481 11.74 -13.43 13.68
C GLU A 481 10.87 -14.68 13.50
N LYS A 482 9.59 -14.49 13.20
CA LYS A 482 8.65 -15.58 12.87
C LYS A 482 8.65 -16.74 13.89
N GLY A 483 8.75 -16.43 15.19
CA GLY A 483 8.77 -17.43 16.28
C GLY A 483 10.13 -18.10 16.51
N ARG A 484 11.21 -17.54 15.96
CA ARG A 484 12.59 -17.97 16.20
C ARG A 484 13.40 -16.83 16.80
N SER A 485 14.21 -17.16 17.79
CA SER A 485 15.18 -16.26 18.41
C SER A 485 16.49 -16.30 17.61
N VAL A 486 16.97 -15.13 17.20
CA VAL A 486 18.22 -14.95 16.46
C VAL A 486 19.18 -14.11 17.27
N PHE A 487 20.37 -14.65 17.55
CA PHE A 487 21.45 -13.99 18.26
C PHE A 487 22.59 -13.65 17.31
N THR A 488 22.99 -12.39 17.25
CA THR A 488 24.00 -11.90 16.29
C THR A 488 25.28 -11.49 17.01
N PHE A 489 26.43 -11.98 16.54
CA PHE A 489 27.72 -11.69 17.15
C PHE A 489 28.75 -11.23 16.12
N GLN A 490 29.22 -9.99 16.26
CA GLN A 490 30.37 -9.49 15.52
C GLN A 490 31.65 -10.11 16.08
N MET A 491 32.43 -10.78 15.23
CA MET A 491 33.70 -11.38 15.61
C MET A 491 34.88 -10.46 15.28
N PRO A 492 35.95 -10.50 16.09
CA PRO A 492 37.21 -9.84 15.73
C PRO A 492 37.87 -10.55 14.55
N LYS A 493 38.89 -9.91 13.96
CA LYS A 493 39.73 -10.50 12.92
C LYS A 493 40.23 -11.90 13.32
N VAL A 494 40.00 -12.89 12.46
CA VAL A 494 40.38 -14.29 12.70
C VAL A 494 41.55 -14.67 11.79
N ALA A 495 42.70 -14.95 12.41
CA ALA A 495 43.90 -15.36 11.69
C ALA A 495 43.74 -16.75 11.06
N ILE A 496 44.63 -17.08 10.12
CA ILE A 496 44.67 -18.38 9.44
C ILE A 496 44.79 -19.51 10.48
N ASN A 497 43.98 -20.55 10.34
CA ASN A 497 43.86 -21.70 11.25
C ASN A 497 43.42 -21.38 12.69
N GLN A 498 43.08 -20.13 13.00
CA GLN A 498 42.55 -19.75 14.30
C GLN A 498 41.09 -20.22 14.44
N THR A 499 40.74 -20.67 15.64
CA THR A 499 39.35 -20.94 16.03
C THR A 499 38.87 -19.86 16.97
N VAL A 500 37.70 -19.31 16.71
CA VAL A 500 37.02 -18.36 17.59
C VAL A 500 35.61 -18.86 17.91
N SER A 501 35.05 -18.40 19.03
CA SER A 501 33.72 -18.79 19.46
C SER A 501 32.87 -17.56 19.75
N SER A 502 31.57 -17.66 19.51
CA SER A 502 30.62 -16.63 19.93
C SER A 502 30.55 -16.50 21.46
N LYS A 503 29.84 -15.46 21.93
CA LYS A 503 29.40 -15.41 23.32
C LYS A 503 28.42 -16.57 23.60
N TRP A 504 28.24 -16.87 24.88
CA TRP A 504 27.29 -17.89 25.34
C TRP A 504 25.85 -17.37 25.27
N VAL A 505 24.98 -18.14 24.65
CA VAL A 505 23.53 -17.99 24.68
C VAL A 505 22.98 -19.07 25.60
N ASN A 506 22.27 -18.68 26.65
CA ASN A 506 21.65 -19.64 27.55
C ASN A 506 20.28 -20.05 26.97
N ILE A 507 19.95 -21.33 27.10
CA ILE A 507 18.67 -21.91 26.71
C ILE A 507 18.12 -22.71 27.88
N GLU A 508 16.80 -22.82 27.95
CA GLU A 508 16.11 -23.59 28.97
C GLU A 508 15.18 -24.62 28.32
N VAL A 509 15.38 -25.90 28.67
CA VAL A 509 14.58 -27.01 28.16
C VAL A 509 13.63 -27.45 29.25
N TRP A 510 12.33 -27.24 29.02
CA TRP A 510 11.26 -27.63 29.93
C TRP A 510 10.63 -28.98 29.53
N ASN A 511 10.17 -29.70 30.53
CA ASN A 511 9.53 -31.00 30.33
C ASN A 511 8.26 -30.95 29.46
N ASN A 512 7.51 -29.85 29.46
CA ASN A 512 6.26 -29.71 28.70
C ASN A 512 6.47 -29.46 27.20
N ILE A 513 7.68 -29.13 26.77
CA ILE A 513 8.05 -28.87 25.37
C ILE A 513 9.03 -29.92 24.84
N ILE A 514 9.35 -30.95 25.62
CA ILE A 514 10.44 -31.87 25.28
C ILE A 514 10.19 -32.61 23.97
N ASP A 515 8.93 -32.96 23.66
CA ASP A 515 8.58 -33.59 22.38
C ASP A 515 8.89 -32.67 21.19
N GLU A 516 8.62 -31.38 21.33
CA GLU A 516 8.92 -30.36 20.32
C GLU A 516 10.45 -30.16 20.19
N VAL A 517 11.15 -30.03 21.32
CA VAL A 517 12.63 -29.90 21.40
C VAL A 517 13.34 -30.99 20.59
N TYR A 518 12.88 -32.24 20.68
CA TYR A 518 13.51 -33.37 20.00
C TYR A 518 13.41 -33.31 18.47
N SER A 519 12.44 -32.56 17.95
CA SER A 519 12.17 -32.44 16.51
C SER A 519 12.81 -31.20 15.87
N GLN A 520 13.44 -30.33 16.66
CA GLN A 520 13.93 -29.03 16.21
C GLN A 520 15.45 -29.01 16.06
N ASN A 521 15.90 -28.07 15.22
CA ASN A 521 17.31 -27.79 14.97
C ASN A 521 17.66 -26.35 15.41
N LEU A 522 18.87 -26.20 15.93
CA LEU A 522 19.57 -24.93 16.07
C LEU A 522 20.36 -24.70 14.77
N VAL A 523 20.29 -23.49 14.23
CA VAL A 523 20.96 -23.13 12.98
C VAL A 523 22.06 -22.12 13.30
N VAL A 524 23.27 -22.37 12.80
CA VAL A 524 24.38 -21.41 12.88
C VAL A 524 24.67 -20.89 11.48
N ARG A 525 24.61 -19.58 11.30
CA ARG A 525 25.04 -18.90 10.07
C ARG A 525 26.29 -18.08 10.33
N VAL A 526 27.22 -18.10 9.39
CA VAL A 526 28.45 -17.33 9.42
C VAL A 526 28.52 -16.52 8.14
N PHE A 527 28.59 -15.20 8.28
CA PHE A 527 28.70 -14.25 7.19
C PHE A 527 30.13 -13.70 7.15
N THR A 528 30.72 -13.70 5.96
CA THR A 528 31.94 -12.96 5.63
C THR A 528 31.73 -12.08 4.42
N ASP A 529 32.71 -11.23 4.12
CA ASP A 529 32.74 -10.37 2.93
C ASP A 529 32.55 -11.14 1.61
N THR A 530 32.91 -12.43 1.60
CA THR A 530 33.01 -13.25 0.39
C THR A 530 32.01 -14.40 0.35
N THR A 531 31.54 -14.91 1.49
CA THR A 531 30.73 -16.13 1.56
C THR A 531 29.78 -16.15 2.75
N THR A 532 28.71 -16.94 2.64
CA THR A 532 27.86 -17.31 3.77
C THR A 532 27.89 -18.82 3.95
N THR A 533 28.16 -19.28 5.17
CA THR A 533 28.15 -20.71 5.53
C THR A 533 27.08 -20.95 6.58
N GLU A 534 26.27 -22.00 6.39
CA GLU A 534 25.22 -22.40 7.32
C GLU A 534 25.41 -23.86 7.74
N ARG A 535 25.09 -24.16 8.99
CA ARG A 535 25.02 -25.54 9.50
C ARG A 535 23.92 -25.69 10.54
N GLU A 536 23.15 -26.75 10.41
CA GLU A 536 22.13 -27.14 11.38
C GLU A 536 22.68 -28.14 12.40
N PHE A 537 22.20 -28.01 13.64
CA PHE A 537 22.53 -28.84 14.77
C PHE A 537 21.23 -29.34 15.43
N PRO A 538 20.92 -30.65 15.34
CA PRO A 538 19.75 -31.21 15.99
C PRO A 538 19.80 -31.03 17.50
N ILE A 539 18.74 -30.48 18.09
CA ILE A 539 18.74 -30.11 19.51
C ILE A 539 18.86 -31.34 20.41
N LYS A 540 18.26 -32.45 20.01
CA LYS A 540 18.35 -33.74 20.70
C LYS A 540 19.79 -34.22 20.92
N ASP A 541 20.72 -33.89 20.02
CA ASP A 541 22.09 -34.44 20.04
C ASP A 541 22.92 -33.83 21.16
N PHE A 542 22.47 -32.69 21.70
CA PHE A 542 23.15 -31.99 22.79
C PHE A 542 22.40 -31.99 24.13
N LEU A 543 21.29 -32.71 24.22
CA LEU A 543 20.60 -32.94 25.51
C LEU A 543 21.38 -33.97 26.33
N ILE A 544 22.22 -33.50 27.25
CA ILE A 544 23.03 -34.33 28.14
C ILE A 544 22.84 -33.91 29.61
N ASP A 545 23.01 -34.85 30.54
CA ASP A 545 23.06 -34.54 31.97
C ASP A 545 24.42 -33.94 32.39
N SER A 546 24.54 -33.59 33.68
CA SER A 546 25.78 -33.05 34.26
C SER A 546 26.98 -34.00 34.17
N ASN A 547 26.75 -35.29 33.92
CA ASN A 547 27.78 -36.31 33.75
C ASN A 547 28.06 -36.64 32.27
N GLY A 548 27.45 -35.89 31.34
CA GLY A 548 27.60 -36.09 29.90
C GLY A 548 26.78 -37.24 29.33
N LYS A 549 25.83 -37.80 30.09
CA LYS A 549 24.94 -38.86 29.60
C LYS A 549 23.81 -38.27 28.78
N ALA A 550 23.59 -38.79 27.57
CA ALA A 550 22.48 -38.39 26.71
C ALA A 550 21.13 -38.55 27.44
N LEU A 551 20.35 -37.48 27.47
CA LEU A 551 18.98 -37.48 27.95
C LEU A 551 18.08 -38.02 26.84
N THR A 552 17.03 -38.72 27.24
CA THR A 552 15.98 -39.21 26.33
C THR A 552 14.65 -38.57 26.74
N LEU A 553 13.58 -38.73 25.95
CA LEU A 553 12.23 -38.29 26.34
C LEU A 553 11.84 -38.81 27.75
N LYS A 554 12.26 -40.03 28.10
CA LYS A 554 12.00 -40.67 29.41
C LYS A 554 12.74 -40.00 30.59
N SER A 555 13.78 -39.23 30.30
CA SER A 555 14.53 -38.46 31.29
C SER A 555 13.74 -37.25 31.79
N PHE A 556 12.71 -36.81 31.04
CA PHE A 556 11.84 -35.70 31.37
C PHE A 556 10.47 -36.22 31.80
N ARG A 557 9.84 -35.53 32.75
CA ARG A 557 8.50 -35.90 33.22
C ARG A 557 7.46 -35.35 32.24
N THR A 558 6.91 -36.18 31.36
CA THR A 558 5.92 -35.71 30.37
C THR A 558 4.53 -35.58 31.02
N LYS A 559 3.68 -34.66 30.55
CA LYS A 559 2.30 -34.50 31.06
C LYS A 559 1.47 -35.79 30.99
N ASN A 560 1.82 -36.72 30.11
CA ASN A 560 1.12 -37.99 29.93
C ASN A 560 1.41 -39.03 31.02
N ASP A 561 2.43 -38.82 31.87
CA ASP A 561 2.73 -39.75 32.97
C ASP A 561 1.79 -39.54 34.18
N GLN A 562 1.03 -38.43 34.24
CA GLN A 562 -0.02 -38.24 35.25
C GLN A 562 -1.24 -39.15 35.06
N TYR A 563 -1.39 -39.79 33.90
CA TYR A 563 -2.55 -40.65 33.59
C TYR A 563 -2.18 -42.14 33.42
N ARG A 564 -0.98 -42.55 33.83
CA ARG A 564 -0.52 -43.97 33.74
C ARG A 564 -0.18 -44.64 35.07
N GLN A 565 -0.50 -44.00 36.19
CA GLN A 565 -0.57 -44.66 37.49
C GLN A 565 -1.84 -44.20 38.21
N GLU A 566 -2.97 -44.84 37.85
CA GLU A 566 -4.09 -45.17 38.73
C GLU A 566 -4.99 -46.20 38.05
#